data_AF-A0A9K3HF71-F1
#
_entry.id   AF-A0A9K3HF71-F1
#
_cell.length_a   1.000
_cell.length_b   1.000
_cell.length_c   1.000
_cell.angle_alpha   90.00
_cell.angle_beta   90.00
_cell.angle_gamma   90.00
#
_symmetry.space_group_name_H-M   'P 1'
#
loop_
_entity.id
_entity.type
_entity.pdbx_description
1 polymer ?
#
loop_
_entity_poly.entity_id
_entity_poly.type
_entity_poly.pdbx_seq_one_letter_code
_entity_poly.pdbx_strand_id
1 'polypeptide(L)'
;MICLEMLYFASYSGDTDSSIVRDTWARFTDHALSKGGIAEACSALTRIGSHVYSGDDAVLPLDTLCLHLEKAALDQMVSGAETVGDEDVARALLAACKGSVELVLNTYDQLLTTAAVLLSPTLKLRLLRSVLVVLGEWAGSVSACRMGSSPIGASLVLRGTFSLDQRTAINHGIRDKITSAANRYMTEVTRLALPQSQTESVYSGFKELELSLSTSFSYDRF
;
A
#
# COMPACT_ATOMS: atom_id res chain seq x y z
N MET A 1 17.70 8.33 -16.82
CA MET A 1 17.28 9.10 -15.62
C MET A 1 16.84 10.52 -15.92
N ILE A 2 17.29 11.17 -16.99
CA ILE A 2 16.97 12.58 -17.27
C ILE A 2 15.59 12.75 -17.95
N CYS A 3 15.06 11.72 -18.59
CA CYS A 3 13.81 11.85 -19.36
C CYS A 3 12.55 12.01 -18.51
N LEU A 4 12.46 11.42 -17.31
CA LEU A 4 11.24 11.47 -16.51
C LEU A 4 11.09 12.81 -15.78
N GLU A 5 12.17 13.34 -15.22
CA GLU A 5 12.18 14.67 -14.59
C GLU A 5 11.99 15.78 -15.64
N MET A 6 12.61 15.65 -16.83
CA MET A 6 12.41 16.64 -17.90
C MET A 6 11.01 16.56 -18.51
N LEU A 7 10.38 15.37 -18.62
CA LEU A 7 8.98 15.28 -19.03
C LEU A 7 8.06 15.81 -17.93
N TYR A 8 8.34 15.50 -16.66
CA TYR A 8 7.59 15.99 -15.50
C TYR A 8 7.49 17.52 -15.46
N PHE A 9 8.57 18.24 -15.79
CA PHE A 9 8.55 19.70 -15.93
C PHE A 9 7.86 20.20 -17.22
N ALA A 10 7.81 19.39 -18.28
CA ALA A 10 7.19 19.77 -19.55
C ALA A 10 5.67 19.51 -19.60
N SER A 11 5.14 18.58 -18.80
CA SER A 11 3.73 18.15 -18.80
C SER A 11 2.77 19.05 -18.02
N TYR A 12 3.15 20.29 -17.69
CA TYR A 12 2.34 21.19 -16.86
C TYR A 12 1.23 21.92 -17.66
N SER A 13 0.70 21.35 -18.74
CA SER A 13 -0.29 22.05 -19.58
C SER A 13 -1.51 21.21 -19.96
N GLY A 14 -2.43 21.06 -19.01
CA GLY A 14 -3.87 21.00 -19.25
C GLY A 14 -4.44 19.68 -19.78
N ASP A 15 -5.11 18.95 -18.88
CA ASP A 15 -6.24 17.99 -19.01
C ASP A 15 -6.17 16.86 -20.05
N THR A 16 -5.13 16.84 -20.88
CA THR A 16 -4.78 15.79 -21.83
C THR A 16 -3.62 14.92 -21.32
N ASP A 17 -3.11 15.25 -20.12
CA ASP A 17 -1.83 14.79 -19.58
C ASP A 17 -1.92 13.48 -18.77
N SER A 18 -3.10 13.12 -18.26
CA SER A 18 -3.25 11.94 -17.40
C SER A 18 -2.95 10.63 -18.12
N SER A 19 -3.32 10.52 -19.40
CA SER A 19 -3.01 9.33 -20.22
C SER A 19 -1.53 9.25 -20.55
N ILE A 20 -0.87 10.37 -20.86
CA ILE A 20 0.57 10.42 -21.16
C ILE A 20 1.40 10.08 -19.92
N VAL A 21 1.01 10.61 -18.76
CA VAL A 21 1.64 10.29 -17.47
C VAL A 21 1.47 8.79 -17.17
N ARG A 22 0.26 8.25 -17.30
CA ARG A 22 0.00 6.81 -17.12
C ARG A 22 0.81 5.94 -18.08
N ASP A 23 0.86 6.29 -19.36
CA ASP A 23 1.65 5.57 -20.38
C ASP A 23 3.15 5.62 -20.09
N THR A 24 3.64 6.76 -19.61
CA THR A 24 5.05 6.94 -19.24
C THR A 24 5.41 6.04 -18.06
N TRP A 25 4.57 6.01 -17.03
CA TRP A 25 4.72 5.12 -15.88
C TRP A 25 4.59 3.64 -16.24
N ALA A 26 3.69 3.30 -17.17
CA ALA A 26 3.56 1.94 -17.69
C ALA A 26 4.84 1.50 -18.41
N ARG A 27 5.34 2.31 -19.35
CA ARG A 27 6.59 2.02 -20.08
C ARG A 27 7.82 1.95 -19.16
N PHE A 28 7.86 2.80 -18.15
CA PHE A 28 8.90 2.76 -17.12
C PHE A 28 8.86 1.42 -16.35
N THR A 29 7.67 1.00 -15.94
CA THR A 29 7.45 -0.26 -15.22
C THR A 29 7.82 -1.45 -16.10
N ASP A 30 7.34 -1.49 -17.35
CA ASP A 30 7.69 -2.51 -18.34
C ASP A 30 9.21 -2.60 -18.54
N HIS A 31 9.88 -1.46 -18.64
CA HIS A 31 11.33 -1.41 -18.78
C HIS A 31 12.04 -2.00 -17.55
N ALA A 32 11.62 -1.61 -16.34
CA ALA A 32 12.21 -2.13 -15.11
C ALA A 32 11.98 -3.65 -14.96
N LEU A 33 10.76 -4.12 -15.24
CA LEU A 33 10.42 -5.55 -15.27
C LEU A 33 11.29 -6.33 -16.26
N SER A 34 11.51 -5.77 -17.45
CA SER A 34 12.35 -6.42 -18.48
C SER A 34 13.84 -6.49 -18.11
N LYS A 35 14.30 -5.61 -17.21
CA LYS A 35 15.72 -5.49 -16.84
C LYS A 35 16.09 -6.33 -15.63
N GLY A 36 15.22 -6.41 -14.63
CA GLY A 36 15.56 -7.06 -13.37
C GLY A 36 14.34 -7.59 -12.62
N GLY A 37 13.22 -7.82 -13.31
CA GLY A 37 12.04 -8.43 -12.73
C GLY A 37 11.32 -7.54 -11.72
N ILE A 38 10.63 -8.15 -10.75
CA ILE A 38 9.82 -7.41 -9.77
C ILE A 38 10.68 -6.65 -8.78
N ALA A 39 11.80 -7.23 -8.33
CA ALA A 39 12.70 -6.56 -7.41
C ALA A 39 13.22 -5.21 -7.96
N GLU A 40 13.65 -5.17 -9.23
CA GLU A 40 14.11 -3.93 -9.87
C GLU A 40 12.95 -2.96 -10.08
N ALA A 41 11.78 -3.43 -10.51
CA ALA A 41 10.61 -2.56 -10.67
C ALA A 41 10.17 -1.92 -9.35
N CYS A 42 10.16 -2.67 -8.26
CA CYS A 42 9.85 -2.18 -6.91
C CYS A 42 10.89 -1.14 -6.44
N SER A 43 12.18 -1.45 -6.58
CA SER A 43 13.28 -0.55 -6.23
C SER A 43 13.22 0.77 -7.03
N ALA A 44 12.99 0.66 -8.34
CA ALA A 44 12.90 1.80 -9.23
C ALA A 44 11.66 2.66 -8.93
N LEU A 45 10.52 2.03 -8.63
CA LEU A 45 9.30 2.73 -8.17
C LEU A 45 9.55 3.47 -6.86
N THR A 46 10.15 2.84 -5.85
CA THR A 46 10.44 3.50 -4.57
C THR A 46 11.34 4.72 -4.75
N ARG A 47 12.39 4.58 -5.57
CA ARG A 47 13.34 5.67 -5.84
C ARG A 47 12.65 6.85 -6.52
N ILE A 48 11.89 6.63 -7.59
CA ILE A 48 11.29 7.73 -8.36
C ILE A 48 10.02 8.25 -7.69
N GLY A 49 9.17 7.34 -7.21
CA GLY A 49 7.90 7.67 -6.58
C GLY A 49 8.08 8.59 -5.37
N SER A 50 9.07 8.35 -4.52
CA SER A 50 9.34 9.21 -3.36
C SER A 50 9.83 10.63 -3.72
N HIS A 51 10.47 10.80 -4.89
CA HIS A 51 10.83 12.13 -5.40
C HIS A 51 9.65 12.86 -6.04
N VAL A 52 8.77 12.13 -6.74
CA VAL A 52 7.61 12.69 -7.45
C VAL A 52 6.44 12.97 -6.49
N TYR A 53 6.26 12.14 -5.46
CA TYR A 53 5.17 12.29 -4.50
C TYR A 53 5.39 13.49 -3.58
N SER A 54 4.61 14.55 -3.79
CA SER A 54 4.69 15.80 -3.03
C SER A 54 3.74 15.88 -1.83
N GLY A 55 2.92 14.86 -1.59
CA GLY A 55 2.05 14.75 -0.41
C GLY A 55 0.64 15.31 -0.57
N ASP A 56 0.42 16.34 -1.40
CA ASP A 56 -0.81 17.14 -1.37
C ASP A 56 -1.63 17.15 -2.67
N ASP A 57 -1.05 16.77 -3.82
CA ASP A 57 -1.80 16.66 -5.06
C ASP A 57 -1.20 15.56 -5.96
N ALA A 58 -2.01 14.58 -6.34
CA ALA A 58 -1.56 13.28 -6.80
C ALA A 58 -1.06 13.31 -8.26
N VAL A 59 0.27 13.19 -8.45
CA VAL A 59 0.90 13.00 -9.78
C VAL A 59 1.23 11.54 -10.08
N LEU A 60 1.11 10.65 -9.08
CA LEU A 60 1.40 9.23 -9.25
C LEU A 60 0.10 8.47 -9.60
N PRO A 61 0.00 7.84 -10.78
CA PRO A 61 -1.15 7.01 -11.15
C PRO A 61 -1.08 5.67 -10.40
N LEU A 62 -1.36 5.73 -9.09
CA LEU A 62 -1.20 4.62 -8.15
C LEU A 62 -2.05 3.41 -8.50
N ASP A 63 -3.28 3.63 -8.97
CA ASP A 63 -4.19 2.59 -9.42
C ASP A 63 -3.58 1.74 -10.55
N THR A 64 -3.00 2.41 -11.55
CA THR A 64 -2.41 1.80 -12.74
C THR A 64 -1.10 1.11 -12.37
N LEU A 65 -0.24 1.75 -11.58
CA LEU A 65 1.02 1.18 -11.13
C LEU A 65 0.82 -0.05 -10.23
N CYS A 66 -0.09 0.06 -9.26
CA CYS A 66 -0.44 -1.03 -8.34
C CYS A 66 -0.96 -2.23 -9.14
N LEU A 67 -1.96 -2.04 -10.00
CA LEU A 67 -2.52 -3.14 -10.77
C LEU A 67 -1.49 -3.79 -11.71
N HIS A 68 -0.63 -2.99 -12.35
CA HIS A 68 0.40 -3.50 -13.25
C HIS A 68 1.42 -4.35 -12.50
N LEU A 69 1.99 -3.83 -11.40
CA LEU A 69 2.98 -4.55 -10.60
C LEU A 69 2.41 -5.83 -10.00
N GLU A 70 1.18 -5.80 -9.50
CA GLU A 70 0.53 -6.97 -8.90
C GLU A 70 0.26 -8.07 -9.92
N LYS A 71 -0.17 -7.66 -11.13
CA LYS A 71 -0.34 -8.61 -12.23
C LYS A 71 1.00 -9.22 -12.65
N ALA A 72 2.04 -8.40 -12.85
CA ALA A 72 3.36 -8.89 -13.23
C ALA A 72 3.95 -9.82 -12.17
N ALA A 73 3.75 -9.49 -10.89
CA ALA A 73 4.20 -10.32 -9.78
C ALA A 73 3.45 -11.65 -9.68
N LEU A 74 2.14 -11.65 -9.96
CA LEU A 74 1.36 -12.89 -10.09
C LEU A 74 1.89 -13.75 -11.24
N ASP A 75 2.12 -13.16 -12.41
CA ASP A 75 2.59 -13.87 -13.60
C ASP A 75 3.98 -14.49 -13.35
N GLN A 76 4.88 -13.78 -12.67
CA GLN A 76 6.20 -14.30 -12.30
C GLN A 76 6.14 -15.40 -11.23
N MET A 77 5.25 -15.27 -10.24
CA MET A 77 5.03 -16.31 -9.23
C MET A 77 4.51 -17.61 -9.86
N VAL A 78 3.60 -17.50 -10.83
CA VAL A 78 3.06 -18.66 -11.57
C VAL A 78 4.12 -19.27 -12.49
N SER A 79 4.93 -18.43 -13.14
CA SER A 79 6.05 -18.87 -14.00
C SER A 79 7.19 -19.51 -13.19
N GLY A 80 7.32 -19.18 -11.90
CA GLY A 80 8.44 -19.59 -11.05
C GLY A 80 9.76 -18.92 -11.43
N ALA A 81 9.72 -17.85 -12.21
CA ALA A 81 10.90 -17.16 -12.73
C ALA A 81 11.63 -16.34 -11.66
N GLU A 82 10.90 -15.86 -10.65
CA GLU A 82 11.42 -15.05 -9.55
C GLU A 82 10.68 -15.40 -8.25
N THR A 83 11.40 -15.43 -7.12
CA THR A 83 10.79 -15.56 -5.79
C THR A 83 10.25 -14.20 -5.35
N VAL A 84 9.06 -13.86 -5.84
CA VAL A 84 8.40 -12.60 -5.48
C VAL A 84 7.64 -12.77 -4.16
N GLY A 85 8.01 -11.98 -3.16
CA GLY A 85 7.31 -11.93 -1.89
C GLY A 85 5.92 -11.31 -2.02
N ASP A 86 5.01 -11.70 -1.13
CA ASP A 86 3.69 -11.08 -1.01
C ASP A 86 3.78 -9.61 -0.51
N GLU A 87 4.94 -9.22 0.03
CA GLU A 87 5.17 -7.92 0.67
C GLU A 87 5.86 -6.90 -0.24
N ASP A 88 6.53 -7.34 -1.30
CA ASP A 88 7.46 -6.51 -2.09
C ASP A 88 6.75 -5.34 -2.75
N VAL A 89 5.62 -5.60 -3.41
CA VAL A 89 4.83 -4.58 -4.11
C VAL A 89 4.19 -3.62 -3.12
N ALA A 90 3.60 -4.14 -2.04
CA ALA A 90 2.98 -3.35 -0.98
C ALA A 90 3.97 -2.38 -0.33
N ARG A 91 5.16 -2.86 0.05
CA ARG A 91 6.21 -2.04 0.65
C ARG A 91 6.77 -1.01 -0.34
N ALA A 92 6.95 -1.40 -1.60
CA ALA A 92 7.42 -0.48 -2.62
C ALA A 92 6.46 0.69 -2.85
N LEU A 93 5.15 0.41 -2.87
CA LEU A 93 4.10 1.44 -2.97
C LEU A 93 4.06 2.34 -1.73
N LEU A 94 4.12 1.77 -0.53
CA LEU A 94 4.20 2.55 0.70
C LEU A 94 5.41 3.47 0.71
N ALA A 95 6.59 2.96 0.31
CA ALA A 95 7.82 3.75 0.25
C ALA A 95 7.76 4.84 -0.84
N ALA A 96 7.17 4.54 -2.00
CA ALA A 96 6.91 5.53 -3.05
C ALA A 96 5.99 6.67 -2.57
N CYS A 97 5.02 6.36 -1.71
CA CYS A 97 4.09 7.32 -1.11
C CYS A 97 4.57 7.89 0.23
N LYS A 98 5.87 7.82 0.55
CA LYS A 98 6.45 8.34 1.81
C LYS A 98 5.74 7.83 3.08
N GLY A 99 5.26 6.58 3.05
CA GLY A 99 4.54 5.96 4.17
C GLY A 99 3.07 6.36 4.30
N SER A 100 2.46 6.97 3.26
CA SER A 100 1.03 7.29 3.25
C SER A 100 0.18 6.01 3.12
N VAL A 101 -0.09 5.36 4.25
CA VAL A 101 -0.85 4.10 4.30
C VAL A 101 -2.28 4.30 3.80
N GLU A 102 -2.97 5.37 4.20
CA GLU A 102 -4.36 5.61 3.80
C GLU A 102 -4.50 5.75 2.27
N LEU A 103 -3.55 6.40 1.60
CA LEU A 103 -3.56 6.56 0.14
C LEU A 103 -3.40 5.21 -0.58
N VAL A 104 -2.43 4.41 -0.14
CA VAL A 104 -2.17 3.08 -0.72
C VAL A 104 -3.36 2.15 -0.47
N LEU A 105 -3.91 2.14 0.74
CA LEU A 105 -5.08 1.34 1.09
C LEU A 105 -6.31 1.74 0.27
N ASN A 106 -6.57 3.05 0.12
CA ASN A 106 -7.67 3.54 -0.72
C ASN A 106 -7.53 3.10 -2.19
N THR A 107 -6.30 3.05 -2.70
CA THR A 107 -6.04 2.55 -4.05
C THR A 107 -6.37 1.06 -4.18
N TYR A 108 -5.95 0.23 -3.22
CA TYR A 108 -6.33 -1.18 -3.20
C TYR A 108 -7.85 -1.37 -3.08
N ASP A 109 -8.51 -0.57 -2.25
CA ASP A 109 -9.98 -0.58 -2.12
C ASP A 109 -10.69 -0.25 -3.41
N GLN A 110 -10.22 0.79 -4.12
CA GLN A 110 -10.75 1.15 -5.42
C GLN A 110 -10.52 0.03 -6.43
N LEU A 111 -9.35 -0.62 -6.45
CA LEU A 111 -9.11 -1.75 -7.35
C LEU A 111 -9.99 -2.95 -7.03
N LEU A 112 -10.13 -3.30 -5.75
CA LEU A 112 -10.96 -4.42 -5.30
C LEU A 112 -12.46 -4.17 -5.55
N THR A 113 -12.92 -2.91 -5.49
CA THR A 113 -14.33 -2.53 -5.70
C THR A 113 -14.65 -2.30 -7.17
N THR A 114 -13.84 -1.49 -7.86
CA THR A 114 -14.08 -1.06 -9.25
C THR A 114 -13.74 -2.16 -10.26
N ALA A 115 -12.67 -2.93 -10.01
CA ALA A 115 -12.27 -4.03 -10.89
C ALA A 115 -12.76 -5.40 -10.39
N ALA A 116 -13.66 -5.44 -9.41
CA ALA A 116 -14.18 -6.66 -8.79
C ALA A 116 -14.66 -7.71 -9.80
N VAL A 117 -15.22 -7.31 -10.93
CA VAL A 117 -15.77 -8.25 -11.92
C VAL A 117 -14.71 -8.71 -12.93
N LEU A 118 -13.67 -7.90 -13.15
CA LEU A 118 -12.65 -8.14 -14.18
C LEU A 118 -11.42 -8.87 -13.64
N LEU A 119 -11.12 -8.74 -12.36
CA LEU A 119 -9.96 -9.38 -11.73
C LEU A 119 -10.22 -10.89 -11.53
N SER A 120 -9.25 -11.71 -11.94
CA SER A 120 -9.27 -13.13 -11.63
C SER A 120 -9.27 -13.36 -10.11
N PRO A 121 -9.87 -14.46 -9.61
CA PRO A 121 -9.85 -14.77 -8.18
C PRO A 121 -8.44 -14.84 -7.61
N THR A 122 -7.46 -15.31 -8.39
CA THR A 122 -6.04 -15.38 -7.99
C THR A 122 -5.40 -14.00 -7.85
N LEU A 123 -5.71 -13.07 -8.75
CA LEU A 123 -5.24 -11.68 -8.65
C LEU A 123 -5.88 -10.97 -7.46
N LYS A 124 -7.18 -11.19 -7.21
CA LYS A 124 -7.83 -10.69 -5.99
C LYS A 124 -7.19 -11.21 -4.72
N LEU A 125 -6.86 -12.51 -4.67
CA LEU A 125 -6.17 -13.09 -3.52
C LEU A 125 -4.81 -12.42 -3.29
N ARG A 126 -4.05 -12.18 -4.38
CA ARG A 126 -2.76 -11.49 -4.30
C ARG A 126 -2.91 -10.06 -3.78
N LEU A 127 -3.86 -9.29 -4.31
CA LEU A 127 -4.16 -7.95 -3.80
C LEU A 127 -4.51 -7.97 -2.31
N LEU A 128 -5.28 -8.96 -1.86
CA LEU A 128 -5.63 -9.13 -0.44
C LEU A 128 -4.41 -9.45 0.43
N ARG A 129 -3.41 -10.18 -0.08
CA ARG A 129 -2.14 -10.40 0.63
C ARG A 129 -1.35 -9.10 0.76
N SER A 130 -1.26 -8.31 -0.30
CA SER A 130 -0.63 -6.99 -0.26
C SER A 130 -1.35 -6.04 0.70
N VAL A 131 -2.69 -6.06 0.72
CA VAL A 131 -3.51 -5.29 1.67
C VAL A 131 -3.24 -5.71 3.12
N LEU A 132 -3.10 -7.02 3.39
CA LEU A 132 -2.75 -7.49 4.73
C LEU A 132 -1.42 -6.89 5.21
N VAL A 133 -0.42 -6.82 4.33
CA VAL A 133 0.88 -6.18 4.63
C VAL A 133 0.69 -4.69 4.92
N VAL A 134 -0.08 -3.97 4.09
CA VAL A 134 -0.37 -2.55 4.30
C VAL A 134 -1.06 -2.28 5.64
N LEU A 135 -2.07 -3.09 5.99
CA LEU A 135 -2.74 -2.96 7.29
C LEU A 135 -1.83 -3.33 8.47
N GLY A 136 -0.95 -4.31 8.29
CA GLY A 136 0.06 -4.67 9.28
C GLY A 136 1.04 -3.53 9.56
N GLU A 137 1.53 -2.86 8.51
CA GLU A 137 2.39 -1.67 8.63
C GLU A 137 1.64 -0.49 9.29
N TRP A 138 0.34 -0.33 9.01
CA TRP A 138 -0.49 0.68 9.66
C TRP A 138 -0.64 0.40 11.16
N ALA A 139 -0.97 -0.84 11.53
CA ALA A 139 -1.08 -1.28 12.91
C ALA A 139 0.25 -1.14 13.66
N GLY A 140 1.35 -1.52 13.02
CA GLY A 140 2.72 -1.34 13.52
C GLY A 140 3.04 0.13 13.79
N SER A 141 2.65 1.05 12.88
CA SER A 141 2.87 2.49 13.05
C SER A 141 2.06 3.09 14.21
N VAL A 142 0.82 2.63 14.42
CA VAL A 142 -0.02 3.02 15.57
C VAL A 142 0.58 2.54 16.89
N SER A 143 1.12 1.32 16.92
CA SER A 143 1.80 0.75 18.08
C SER A 143 3.18 1.39 18.34
N ALA A 144 3.94 1.71 17.31
CA ALA A 144 5.25 2.38 17.43
C ALA A 144 5.10 3.82 17.94
N CYS A 145 4.06 4.54 17.51
CA CYS A 145 3.70 5.84 18.09
C CYS A 145 3.45 5.79 19.61
N ARG A 146 3.15 4.61 20.16
CA ARG A 146 2.91 4.37 21.59
C ARG A 146 4.18 3.95 22.35
N MET A 147 5.10 3.22 21.72
CA MET A 147 6.21 2.54 22.40
C MET A 147 7.51 3.36 22.58
N GLY A 148 7.69 4.52 21.92
CA GLY A 148 8.76 5.46 22.31
C GLY A 148 9.32 6.44 21.26
N SER A 149 9.93 7.50 21.80
CA SER A 149 10.88 8.45 21.19
C SER A 149 10.33 9.61 20.34
N SER A 150 9.97 10.69 21.01
CA SER A 150 10.39 12.01 20.54
C SER A 150 11.93 12.03 20.53
N PRO A 151 12.60 12.29 19.39
CA PRO A 151 13.98 12.71 19.46
C PRO A 151 13.96 14.10 20.13
N ILE A 152 14.46 14.14 21.35
CA ILE A 152 14.96 15.36 21.96
C ILE A 152 15.90 16.01 20.94
N GLY A 153 15.51 17.16 20.39
CA GLY A 153 16.40 18.00 19.60
C GLY A 153 15.94 18.39 18.20
N ALA A 154 14.72 18.90 18.02
CA ALA A 154 14.42 19.85 16.95
C ALA A 154 13.15 20.64 17.28
N SER A 155 13.28 21.63 18.16
CA SER A 155 12.30 22.71 18.24
C SER A 155 12.40 23.55 16.96
N LEU A 156 11.56 23.25 15.96
CA LEU A 156 11.04 24.27 15.06
C LEU A 156 9.52 24.22 15.12
N VAL A 157 9.03 25.21 15.85
CA VAL A 157 7.64 25.60 16.07
C VAL A 157 6.94 25.77 14.72
N LEU A 158 5.95 24.91 14.42
CA LEU A 158 4.62 25.37 13.97
C LEU A 158 3.56 24.25 13.96
N ARG A 159 2.73 24.31 15.01
CA ARG A 159 1.27 24.08 15.01
C ARG A 159 0.76 22.63 15.02
N GLY A 160 0.67 22.09 16.24
CA GLY A 160 -0.30 21.01 16.54
C GLY A 160 0.18 20.01 17.58
N THR A 161 0.54 20.44 18.80
CA THR A 161 0.66 19.50 19.92
C THR A 161 -0.73 19.01 20.28
N PHE A 162 -1.19 17.95 19.61
CA PHE A 162 -2.36 17.20 20.04
C PHE A 162 -2.14 16.80 21.51
N SER A 163 -3.11 17.09 22.38
CA SER A 163 -3.13 16.56 23.74
C SER A 163 -2.87 15.05 23.70
N LEU A 164 -2.22 14.48 24.72
CA LEU A 164 -2.07 13.04 24.85
C LEU A 164 -3.43 12.32 24.67
N ASP A 165 -4.51 12.92 25.20
CA ASP A 165 -5.90 12.45 25.06
C ASP A 165 -6.43 12.52 23.63
N GLN A 166 -5.97 13.50 22.85
CA GLN A 166 -6.37 13.65 21.46
C GLN A 166 -5.61 12.68 20.57
N ARG A 167 -4.34 12.39 20.89
CA ARG A 167 -3.54 11.36 20.20
C ARG A 167 -4.06 9.95 20.49
N THR A 168 -4.47 9.67 21.73
CA THR A 168 -5.10 8.38 22.08
C THR A 168 -6.46 8.20 21.39
N ALA A 169 -7.28 9.25 21.30
CA ALA A 169 -8.55 9.23 20.56
C ALA A 169 -8.34 9.02 19.04
N ILE A 170 -7.37 9.71 18.42
CA ILE A 170 -7.03 9.52 17.01
C ILE A 170 -6.52 8.09 16.76
N ASN A 171 -5.61 7.60 17.60
CA ASN A 171 -5.10 6.23 17.49
C ASN A 171 -6.20 5.18 17.74
N HIS A 172 -7.21 5.50 18.55
CA HIS A 172 -8.38 4.62 18.71
C HIS A 172 -9.22 4.58 17.43
N GLY A 173 -9.55 5.73 16.85
CA GLY A 173 -10.31 5.79 15.60
C GLY A 173 -9.58 5.14 14.42
N ILE A 174 -8.25 5.25 14.35
CA ILE A 174 -7.44 4.54 13.36
C ILE A 174 -7.50 3.01 13.57
N ARG A 175 -7.40 2.54 14.82
CA ARG A 175 -7.54 1.11 15.13
C ARG A 175 -8.90 0.57 14.71
N ASP A 176 -9.98 1.30 14.99
CA ASP A 176 -11.33 0.90 14.59
C ASP A 176 -11.47 0.82 13.06
N LYS A 177 -10.86 1.75 12.32
CA LYS A 177 -10.78 1.68 10.85
C LYS A 177 -10.04 0.44 10.37
N ILE A 178 -8.89 0.11 10.98
CA ILE A 178 -8.11 -1.09 10.61
C ILE A 178 -8.93 -2.36 10.89
N THR A 179 -9.58 -2.45 12.05
CA THR A 179 -10.44 -3.59 12.42
C THR A 179 -11.63 -3.74 11.46
N SER A 180 -12.29 -2.63 11.12
CA SER A 180 -13.40 -2.62 10.16
C SER A 180 -12.95 -3.06 8.77
N ALA A 181 -11.80 -2.57 8.31
CA ALA A 181 -11.20 -2.95 7.03
C ALA A 181 -10.83 -4.44 7.00
N ALA A 182 -10.15 -4.95 8.03
CA ALA A 182 -9.78 -6.36 8.16
C ALA A 182 -11.02 -7.28 8.10
N ASN A 183 -12.10 -6.94 8.81
CA ASN A 183 -13.36 -7.68 8.79
C ASN A 183 -14.01 -7.72 7.39
N ARG A 184 -14.00 -6.59 6.69
CA ARG A 184 -14.48 -6.51 5.31
C ARG A 184 -13.64 -7.40 4.39
N TYR A 185 -12.31 -7.35 4.49
CA TYR A 185 -11.43 -8.17 3.65
C TYR A 185 -11.52 -9.67 3.96
N MET A 186 -11.73 -10.07 5.22
CA MET A 186 -12.03 -11.47 5.56
C MET A 186 -13.29 -11.98 4.85
N THR A 187 -14.32 -11.12 4.76
CA THR A 187 -15.53 -11.44 4.00
C THR A 187 -15.24 -11.56 2.50
N GLU A 188 -14.36 -10.72 1.95
CA GLU A 188 -13.94 -10.84 0.55
C GLU A 188 -13.11 -12.10 0.28
N VAL A 189 -12.19 -12.48 1.18
CA VAL A 189 -11.41 -13.73 1.07
C VAL A 189 -12.33 -14.95 1.04
N THR A 190 -13.33 -14.99 1.92
CA THR A 190 -14.31 -16.10 1.97
C THR A 190 -15.24 -16.16 0.76
N ARG A 191 -15.43 -15.05 0.05
CA ARG A 191 -16.20 -14.99 -1.20
C ARG A 191 -15.40 -15.45 -2.42
N LEU A 192 -14.08 -15.59 -2.33
CA LEU A 192 -13.27 -16.06 -3.45
C LEU A 192 -13.56 -17.53 -3.74
N ALA A 193 -13.85 -17.84 -5.00
CA ALA A 193 -14.01 -19.21 -5.49
C ALA A 193 -12.65 -19.90 -5.68
N LEU A 194 -11.83 -19.97 -4.62
CA LEU A 194 -10.50 -20.60 -4.60
C LEU A 194 -10.44 -21.71 -3.54
N PRO A 195 -9.49 -22.67 -3.68
CA PRO A 195 -9.29 -23.71 -2.67
C PRO A 195 -8.91 -23.11 -1.30
N GLN A 196 -9.47 -23.67 -0.23
CA GLN A 196 -9.23 -23.22 1.14
C GLN A 196 -7.73 -23.20 1.49
N SER A 197 -6.95 -24.14 0.97
CA SER A 197 -5.50 -24.20 1.19
C SER A 197 -4.75 -22.94 0.74
N GLN A 198 -5.32 -22.14 -0.17
CA GLN A 198 -4.70 -20.90 -0.65
C GLN A 198 -5.23 -19.66 0.08
N THR A 199 -6.48 -19.70 0.55
CA THR A 199 -7.16 -18.56 1.19
C THR A 199 -7.02 -18.56 2.71
N GLU A 200 -6.76 -19.71 3.32
CA GLU A 200 -6.66 -19.89 4.78
C GLU A 200 -5.52 -19.08 5.40
N SER A 201 -4.34 -19.01 4.75
CA SER A 201 -3.22 -18.20 5.27
C SER A 201 -3.57 -16.72 5.32
N VAL A 202 -4.22 -16.20 4.27
CA VAL A 202 -4.63 -14.80 4.16
C VAL A 202 -5.74 -14.47 5.15
N TYR A 203 -6.74 -15.35 5.26
CA TYR A 203 -7.81 -15.20 6.24
C TYR A 203 -7.27 -15.21 7.68
N SER A 204 -6.36 -16.15 7.98
CA SER A 204 -5.74 -16.26 9.30
C SER A 204 -4.91 -15.03 9.63
N GLY A 205 -4.18 -14.47 8.66
CA GLY A 205 -3.42 -13.23 8.83
C GLY A 205 -4.31 -12.03 9.17
N PHE A 206 -5.45 -11.85 8.49
CA PHE A 206 -6.41 -10.78 8.85
C PHE A 206 -7.01 -10.98 10.24
N LYS A 207 -7.31 -12.24 10.61
CA LYS A 207 -7.82 -12.58 11.94
C LYS A 207 -6.79 -12.33 13.04
N GLU A 208 -5.53 -12.66 12.80
CA GLU A 208 -4.43 -12.39 13.73
C GLU A 208 -4.22 -10.88 13.90
N LEU A 209 -4.30 -10.11 12.81
CA LEU A 209 -4.24 -8.66 12.87
C LEU A 209 -5.36 -8.08 13.75
N GLU A 210 -6.60 -8.51 13.56
CA GLU A 210 -7.74 -8.10 14.40
C GLU A 210 -7.52 -8.45 15.89
N LEU A 211 -7.03 -9.67 16.16
CA LEU A 211 -6.74 -10.12 17.52
C LEU A 211 -5.60 -9.32 18.16
N SER A 212 -4.54 -8.99 17.41
CA SER A 212 -3.41 -8.20 17.91
C SER A 212 -3.83 -6.77 18.30
N LEU A 213 -4.75 -6.18 17.54
CA LEU A 213 -5.32 -4.87 17.82
C LEU A 213 -6.24 -4.89 19.05
N SER A 214 -7.00 -5.97 19.21
CA SER A 214 -7.91 -6.19 20.34
C SER A 214 -7.16 -6.48 21.66
N THR A 215 -6.10 -7.28 21.61
CA THR A 215 -5.26 -7.58 22.79
C THR A 215 -4.46 -6.36 23.24
N SER A 216 -3.94 -5.57 22.29
CA SER A 216 -3.31 -4.28 22.58
C SER A 216 -4.28 -3.29 23.24
N PHE A 217 -5.59 -3.41 22.98
CA PHE A 217 -6.63 -2.61 23.61
C PHE A 217 -6.93 -3.05 25.05
N SER A 218 -6.91 -4.35 25.34
CA SER A 218 -7.09 -4.84 26.72
C SER A 218 -6.00 -4.32 27.66
N TYR A 219 -4.76 -4.17 27.19
CA TYR A 219 -3.66 -3.60 27.98
C TYR A 219 -3.81 -2.09 28.25
N ASP A 220 -4.54 -1.33 27.43
CA ASP A 220 -4.75 0.12 27.64
C ASP A 220 -5.77 0.43 28.75
N ARG A 221 -6.53 -0.57 29.21
CA ARG A 221 -7.64 -0.39 30.17
C ARG A 221 -7.25 -0.75 31.62
N PHE A 222 -6.01 -1.18 31.85
CA PHE A 222 -5.45 -1.48 33.18
C PHE A 222 -4.32 -0.50 33.51
#